data_AF-A0A7J8H3K0-F1
#
_entry.id   AF-A0A7J8H3K0-F1
#
_cell.length_a   1.000
_cell.length_b   1.000
_cell.length_c   1.000
_cell.angle_alpha   90.00
_cell.angle_beta   90.00
_cell.angle_gamma   90.00
#
_symmetry.space_group_name_H-M   'P 1'
#
loop_
_entity.id
_entity.type
_entity.pdbx_description
1 polymer ?
#
loop_
_entity_poly.entity_id
_entity_poly.type
_entity_poly.pdbx_seq_one_letter_code
_entity_poly.pdbx_strand_id
1 'polypeptide(L)'
;MAQTSELYGTAASRLDSFVAQWLQPSREWKDEVLEAVRTVEQFLREEPFQREHGLDQEVRVLKVVKVGSFGNGTALRSSTEVELVVFLSCFRSFQEEAEHHHAVLRLIWKKLWHCQDLLALGLEVIGVVQGVPDALVFTIQTMETTEPITVTIVPAYRAMGHSVPTSQPHPVVYESLIKACSSYPGNNFSASFCELQRNFVKHQPTKLKSLLRLVKHWYLKYVKAKCPRAMLPPLYALELLTIYAWEMGTQEDKNFRLEEGLTTVMELLQEYDLLCIYWTKHYTFQNPVIENFVRKQLKRERPIILDPADPTHNVAKGYRWDIVAQRASQCLKQDCCYDDKENPIPGWKVKRARDIQVTVEQWGYPDLILRVNPYEPIKKVKEKIRQSRGFMGLQRLSFQMPGGERQLLSSRSSLADFGIFLNTPIYLLETVSPEIQVFVKNLHGESHAYAIDSKSFILSLKQQIQDRQGLLRKQQLLKFQGHVLQDWSTFGSYGIEDSDTLILSRK
;
A
#
# COMPACT_ATOMS: atom_id res chain seq x y z
N MET A 1 -0.96 26.57 -34.33
CA MET A 1 -1.05 25.22 -33.74
C MET A 1 0.02 25.14 -32.65
N ALA A 2 -0.35 25.27 -31.38
CA ALA A 2 0.62 25.15 -30.29
C ALA A 2 1.06 23.69 -30.20
N GLN A 3 2.36 23.42 -30.39
CA GLN A 3 2.94 22.09 -30.11
C GLN A 3 2.50 21.67 -28.70
N THR A 4 1.82 20.53 -28.59
CA THR A 4 1.51 19.91 -27.30
C THR A 4 2.83 19.56 -26.61
N SER A 5 3.19 20.31 -25.58
CA SER A 5 4.40 20.03 -24.79
C SER A 5 4.29 18.65 -24.18
N GLU A 6 5.28 17.78 -24.39
CA GLU A 6 5.33 16.47 -23.76
C GLU A 6 6.08 16.57 -22.43
N LEU A 7 5.58 15.88 -21.39
CA LEU A 7 6.22 15.85 -20.07
C LEU A 7 7.72 15.52 -20.15
N TYR A 8 8.12 14.54 -20.96
CA TYR A 8 9.53 14.11 -21.05
C TYR A 8 10.46 15.14 -21.66
N GLY A 9 9.96 16.03 -22.53
CA GLY A 9 10.75 17.16 -23.07
C GLY A 9 10.57 18.46 -22.27
N THR A 10 9.96 18.39 -21.10
CA THR A 10 9.77 19.55 -20.22
C THR A 10 10.84 19.54 -19.15
N ALA A 11 11.72 20.54 -19.14
CA ALA A 11 12.74 20.71 -18.10
C ALA A 11 12.13 20.72 -16.69
N ALA A 12 12.83 20.12 -15.73
CA ALA A 12 12.38 20.01 -14.33
C ALA A 12 11.94 21.36 -13.72
N SER A 13 12.66 22.44 -14.02
CA SER A 13 12.38 23.81 -13.57
C SER A 13 11.04 24.38 -14.06
N ARG A 14 10.45 23.78 -15.12
CA ARG A 14 9.21 24.24 -15.77
C ARG A 14 8.00 23.37 -15.44
N LEU A 15 8.13 22.39 -14.54
CA LEU A 15 7.03 21.47 -14.21
C LEU A 15 5.83 22.19 -13.58
N ASP A 16 6.04 23.20 -12.72
CA ASP A 16 4.94 24.00 -12.17
C ASP A 16 4.13 24.68 -13.30
N SER A 17 4.82 25.29 -14.27
CA SER A 17 4.18 25.90 -15.44
C SER A 17 3.47 24.87 -16.32
N PHE A 18 4.07 23.69 -16.51
CA PHE A 18 3.47 22.60 -17.27
C PHE A 18 2.15 22.14 -16.64
N VAL A 19 2.11 21.94 -15.32
CA VAL A 19 0.90 21.55 -14.61
C VAL A 19 -0.19 22.62 -14.78
N ALA A 20 0.15 23.89 -14.59
CA ALA A 20 -0.81 25.00 -14.67
C ALA A 20 -1.40 25.18 -16.08
N GLN A 21 -0.58 25.04 -17.13
CA GLN A 21 -1.01 25.31 -18.52
C GLN A 21 -1.67 24.11 -19.20
N TRP A 22 -1.20 22.89 -18.92
CA TRP A 22 -1.57 21.69 -19.69
C TRP A 22 -2.40 20.69 -18.91
N LEU A 23 -2.24 20.61 -17.58
CA LEU A 23 -2.90 19.57 -16.78
C LEU A 23 -4.13 20.05 -16.03
N GLN A 24 -4.18 21.31 -15.61
CA GLN A 24 -5.33 21.85 -14.89
C GLN A 24 -6.53 22.02 -15.85
N PRO A 25 -7.72 21.48 -15.50
CA PRO A 25 -8.92 21.75 -16.27
C PRO A 25 -9.33 23.21 -16.14
N SER A 26 -9.92 23.78 -17.20
CA SER A 26 -10.51 25.11 -17.12
C SER A 26 -11.72 25.10 -16.17
N ARG A 27 -12.02 26.25 -15.59
CA ARG A 27 -13.13 26.37 -14.65
C ARG A 27 -14.46 26.16 -15.35
N GLU A 28 -14.60 26.73 -16.54
CA GLU A 28 -15.80 26.70 -17.37
C GLU A 28 -16.17 25.25 -17.73
N TRP A 29 -15.21 24.49 -18.26
CA TRP A 29 -15.40 23.08 -18.59
C TRP A 29 -15.75 22.23 -17.36
N LYS A 30 -15.12 22.51 -16.22
CA LYS A 30 -15.41 21.77 -14.98
C LYS A 30 -16.83 22.05 -14.49
N ASP A 31 -17.26 23.31 -14.55
CA ASP A 31 -18.60 23.71 -14.13
C ASP A 31 -19.66 23.10 -15.08
N GLU A 32 -19.37 23.03 -16.39
CA GLU A 32 -20.20 22.37 -17.39
C GLU A 32 -20.38 20.86 -17.13
N VAL A 33 -19.27 20.14 -16.89
CA VAL A 33 -19.30 18.71 -16.51
C VAL A 33 -20.13 18.50 -15.24
N LEU A 34 -19.94 19.36 -14.24
CA LEU A 34 -20.65 19.25 -12.96
C LEU A 34 -22.15 19.52 -13.09
N GLU A 35 -22.58 20.33 -14.06
CA GLU A 35 -23.99 20.56 -14.35
C GLU A 35 -24.63 19.33 -14.98
N ALA A 36 -24.01 18.71 -15.98
CA ALA A 36 -24.50 17.46 -16.57
C ALA A 36 -24.61 16.33 -15.52
N VAL A 37 -23.61 16.23 -14.64
CA VAL A 37 -23.62 15.26 -13.53
C VAL A 37 -24.70 15.58 -12.49
N ARG A 38 -25.07 16.86 -12.31
CA ARG A 38 -26.16 17.24 -11.40
C ARG A 38 -27.50 16.66 -11.84
N THR A 39 -27.76 16.60 -13.15
CA THR A 39 -28.95 15.94 -13.70
C THR A 39 -28.99 14.45 -13.33
N VAL A 40 -27.84 13.76 -13.42
CA VAL A 40 -27.72 12.36 -12.97
C VAL A 40 -27.97 12.25 -11.46
N GLU A 41 -27.39 13.13 -10.65
CA GLU A 41 -27.59 13.15 -9.20
C GLU A 41 -29.05 13.39 -8.82
N GLN A 42 -29.77 14.23 -9.57
CA GLN A 42 -31.19 14.52 -9.37
C GLN A 42 -32.06 13.31 -9.73
N PHE A 43 -31.85 12.74 -10.92
CA PHE A 43 -32.51 11.51 -11.36
C PHE A 43 -32.40 10.40 -10.30
N LEU A 44 -31.19 10.15 -9.79
CA LEU A 44 -30.97 9.11 -8.79
C LEU A 44 -31.71 9.37 -7.47
N ARG A 45 -31.95 10.64 -7.09
CA ARG A 45 -32.62 10.98 -5.83
C ARG A 45 -34.14 10.98 -5.92
N GLU A 46 -34.68 11.37 -7.08
CA GLU A 46 -36.12 11.55 -7.28
C GLU A 46 -36.80 10.27 -7.76
N GLU A 47 -36.09 9.39 -8.46
CA GLU A 47 -36.68 8.19 -9.04
C GLU A 47 -36.92 7.08 -7.99
N PRO A 48 -38.16 6.55 -7.86
CA PRO A 48 -38.43 5.41 -7.01
C PRO A 48 -38.04 4.09 -7.71
N PHE A 49 -37.18 3.30 -7.07
CA PHE A 49 -36.71 2.02 -7.59
C PHE A 49 -37.50 0.84 -6.97
N GLN A 50 -38.46 0.26 -7.70
CA GLN A 50 -39.25 -0.90 -7.26
C GLN A 50 -38.59 -2.23 -7.67
N ARG A 51 -38.60 -3.25 -6.79
CA ARG A 51 -38.11 -4.61 -7.11
C ARG A 51 -39.18 -5.41 -7.85
N GLU A 52 -38.79 -6.15 -8.88
CA GLU A 52 -39.70 -6.97 -9.73
C GLU A 52 -40.25 -8.24 -9.04
N HIS A 53 -39.75 -8.62 -7.85
CA HIS A 53 -40.18 -9.85 -7.16
C HIS A 53 -40.39 -9.64 -5.65
N GLY A 54 -41.61 -9.28 -5.26
CA GLY A 54 -42.28 -9.88 -4.10
C GLY A 54 -41.97 -9.38 -2.68
N LEU A 55 -41.44 -8.17 -2.48
CA LEU A 55 -41.53 -7.48 -1.17
C LEU A 55 -41.70 -5.98 -1.41
N ASP A 56 -42.70 -5.38 -0.75
CA ASP A 56 -43.09 -3.95 -0.73
C ASP A 56 -42.00 -3.02 -0.18
N GLN A 57 -40.78 -3.11 -0.70
CA GLN A 57 -39.65 -2.30 -0.25
C GLN A 57 -39.14 -1.46 -1.40
N GLU A 58 -39.68 -0.24 -1.47
CA GLU A 58 -39.18 0.84 -2.29
C GLU A 58 -37.69 1.05 -1.99
N VAL A 59 -36.85 0.83 -2.99
CA VAL A 59 -35.42 1.11 -2.89
C VAL A 59 -35.23 2.61 -3.12
N ARG A 60 -34.70 3.29 -2.11
CA ARG A 60 -34.46 4.72 -2.13
C ARG A 60 -32.97 5.00 -2.09
N VAL A 61 -32.54 5.99 -2.85
CA VAL A 61 -31.18 6.51 -2.77
C VAL A 61 -31.07 7.42 -1.55
N LEU A 62 -30.27 6.98 -0.58
CA LEU A 62 -30.03 7.72 0.66
C LEU A 62 -29.05 8.88 0.44
N LYS A 63 -28.07 8.69 -0.45
CA LYS A 63 -27.00 9.66 -0.70
C LYS A 63 -26.25 9.31 -1.99
N VAL A 64 -25.85 10.33 -2.74
CA VAL A 64 -24.95 10.21 -3.89
C VAL A 64 -23.67 10.96 -3.59
N VAL A 65 -22.52 10.34 -3.85
CA VAL A 65 -21.20 10.91 -3.58
C VAL A 65 -20.35 10.85 -4.84
N LYS A 66 -19.91 12.03 -5.30
CA LYS A 66 -18.85 12.16 -6.31
C LYS A 66 -17.51 11.73 -5.74
N VAL A 67 -16.88 10.76 -6.38
CA VAL A 67 -15.59 10.17 -6.01
C VAL A 67 -14.59 10.30 -7.16
N GLY A 68 -13.46 9.61 -7.05
CA GLY A 68 -12.39 9.67 -8.05
C GLY A 68 -11.88 11.08 -8.29
N SER A 69 -11.47 11.34 -9.52
CA SER A 69 -10.74 12.56 -9.90
C SER A 69 -11.51 13.86 -9.63
N PHE A 70 -12.80 13.89 -9.94
CA PHE A 70 -13.67 15.05 -9.72
C PHE A 70 -14.00 15.24 -8.24
N GLY A 71 -14.26 14.15 -7.51
CA GLY A 71 -14.51 14.19 -6.06
C GLY A 71 -13.27 14.63 -5.27
N ASN A 72 -12.09 14.17 -5.68
CA ASN A 72 -10.82 14.42 -5.02
C ASN A 72 -10.25 15.79 -5.38
N GLY A 73 -10.70 16.43 -6.47
CA GLY A 73 -10.06 17.65 -6.99
C GLY A 73 -8.69 17.38 -7.63
N THR A 74 -8.52 16.20 -8.22
CA THR A 74 -7.33 15.75 -9.00
C THR A 74 -7.68 15.47 -10.46
N ALA A 75 -8.81 16.01 -10.94
CA ALA A 75 -9.18 16.02 -12.36
C ALA A 75 -8.08 16.70 -13.20
N LEU A 76 -7.79 16.08 -14.33
CA LEU A 76 -6.94 16.59 -15.40
C LEU A 76 -7.81 17.27 -16.45
N ARG A 77 -7.21 18.12 -17.28
CA ARG A 77 -7.84 18.72 -18.45
C ARG A 77 -8.45 17.70 -19.41
N SER A 78 -7.87 16.50 -19.51
CA SER A 78 -8.36 15.41 -20.35
C SER A 78 -9.28 14.42 -19.61
N SER A 79 -9.76 14.74 -18.41
CA SER A 79 -10.57 13.81 -17.62
C SER A 79 -12.01 13.80 -18.08
N THR A 80 -12.45 12.75 -18.77
CA THR A 80 -13.84 12.61 -19.22
C THR A 80 -14.66 11.66 -18.36
N GLU A 81 -14.10 11.13 -17.26
CA GLU A 81 -14.75 10.14 -16.41
C GLU A 81 -15.14 10.71 -15.05
N VAL A 82 -16.41 10.51 -14.68
CA VAL A 82 -16.99 10.90 -13.39
C VAL A 82 -17.51 9.66 -12.67
N GLU A 83 -16.99 9.42 -11.47
CA GLU A 83 -17.40 8.29 -10.64
C GLU A 83 -18.38 8.74 -9.55
N LEU A 84 -19.49 8.03 -9.43
CA LEU A 84 -20.56 8.25 -8.46
C LEU A 84 -20.75 6.98 -7.61
N VAL A 85 -20.68 7.14 -6.29
CA VAL A 85 -21.12 6.10 -5.34
C VAL A 85 -22.51 6.43 -4.85
N VAL A 86 -23.41 5.44 -4.93
CA VAL A 86 -24.83 5.58 -4.62
C VAL A 86 -25.16 4.71 -3.42
N PHE A 87 -25.49 5.35 -2.30
CA PHE A 87 -25.90 4.66 -1.07
C PHE A 87 -27.39 4.37 -1.11
N LEU A 88 -27.78 3.11 -0.90
CA LEU A 88 -29.15 2.65 -1.07
C LEU A 88 -29.75 2.16 0.25
N SER A 89 -31.06 2.37 0.41
CA SER A 89 -31.81 1.93 1.60
C SER A 89 -31.95 0.42 1.74
N CYS A 90 -31.77 -0.31 0.64
CA CYS A 90 -31.95 -1.75 0.59
C CYS A 90 -30.74 -2.56 1.04
N PHE A 91 -29.61 -1.90 1.31
CA PHE A 91 -28.44 -2.52 1.91
C PHE A 91 -28.39 -2.13 3.39
N ARG A 92 -28.54 -3.11 4.27
CA ARG A 92 -28.43 -2.95 5.73
C ARG A 92 -27.13 -3.51 6.28
N SER A 93 -26.40 -4.27 5.47
CA SER A 93 -25.12 -4.88 5.79
C SER A 93 -24.24 -5.05 4.55
N PHE A 94 -22.95 -5.30 4.75
CA PHE A 94 -22.02 -5.64 3.67
C PHE A 94 -22.42 -6.93 2.94
N GLN A 95 -23.05 -7.88 3.65
CA GLN A 95 -23.54 -9.13 3.08
C GLN A 95 -24.69 -8.89 2.10
N GLU A 96 -25.63 -8.03 2.46
CA GLU A 96 -26.73 -7.65 1.55
C GLU A 96 -26.23 -6.89 0.32
N GLU A 97 -25.21 -6.02 0.47
CA GLU A 97 -24.52 -5.39 -0.66
C GLU A 97 -23.97 -6.46 -1.60
N ALA A 98 -23.23 -7.44 -1.07
CA ALA A 98 -22.65 -8.53 -1.87
C ALA A 98 -23.70 -9.35 -2.63
N GLU A 99 -24.81 -9.71 -1.99
CA GLU A 99 -25.85 -10.57 -2.57
C GLU A 99 -26.73 -9.85 -3.59
N HIS A 100 -26.99 -8.56 -3.37
CA HIS A 100 -27.96 -7.79 -4.17
C HIS A 100 -27.30 -6.78 -5.13
N HIS A 101 -25.98 -6.65 -5.15
CA HIS A 101 -25.22 -5.70 -5.98
C HIS A 101 -25.68 -5.68 -7.44
N HIS A 102 -25.67 -6.84 -8.09
CA HIS A 102 -26.02 -6.98 -9.50
C HIS A 102 -27.50 -6.73 -9.78
N ALA A 103 -28.38 -7.11 -8.85
CA ALA A 103 -29.81 -6.87 -8.99
C ALA A 103 -30.11 -5.36 -8.97
N VAL A 104 -29.42 -4.62 -8.10
CA VAL A 104 -29.51 -3.16 -8.03
C VAL A 104 -28.93 -2.50 -9.28
N LEU A 105 -27.76 -2.93 -9.77
CA LEU A 105 -27.19 -2.38 -11.00
C LEU A 105 -28.15 -2.54 -12.19
N ARG A 106 -28.78 -3.72 -12.33
CA ARG A 106 -29.80 -3.97 -13.36
C ARG A 106 -31.03 -3.07 -13.20
N LEU A 107 -31.43 -2.80 -11.96
CA LEU A 107 -32.57 -1.92 -11.66
C LEU A 107 -32.29 -0.48 -12.06
N ILE A 108 -31.10 0.05 -11.70
CA ILE A 108 -30.67 1.39 -12.12
C ILE A 108 -30.57 1.45 -13.64
N TRP A 109 -29.95 0.44 -14.27
CA TRP A 109 -29.81 0.34 -15.72
C TRP A 109 -31.16 0.39 -16.46
N LYS A 110 -32.17 -0.36 -16.00
CA LYS A 110 -33.53 -0.33 -16.59
C LYS A 110 -34.15 1.06 -16.48
N LYS A 111 -33.96 1.76 -15.36
CA LYS A 111 -34.55 3.07 -15.11
C LYS A 111 -33.87 4.20 -15.88
N LEU A 112 -32.55 4.10 -16.15
CA LEU A 112 -31.83 5.09 -16.97
C LEU A 112 -32.48 5.28 -18.35
N TRP A 113 -32.92 4.20 -19.00
CA TRP A 113 -33.59 4.24 -20.30
C TRP A 113 -34.96 4.94 -20.30
N HIS A 114 -35.57 5.12 -19.13
CA HIS A 114 -36.88 5.77 -19.00
C HIS A 114 -36.78 7.24 -18.60
N CYS A 115 -35.57 7.75 -18.33
CA CYS A 115 -35.36 9.14 -17.93
C CYS A 115 -35.23 10.06 -19.15
N GLN A 116 -36.23 10.92 -19.38
CA GLN A 116 -36.23 11.87 -20.49
C GLN A 116 -35.09 12.89 -20.40
N ASP A 117 -34.75 13.37 -19.20
CA ASP A 117 -33.69 14.35 -19.00
C ASP A 117 -32.31 13.80 -19.40
N LEU A 118 -32.04 12.53 -19.09
CA LEU A 118 -30.80 11.87 -19.49
C LEU A 118 -30.78 11.56 -20.99
N LEU A 119 -31.92 11.19 -21.59
CA LEU A 119 -32.03 11.03 -23.05
C LEU A 119 -31.79 12.37 -23.77
N ALA A 120 -32.24 13.50 -23.21
CA ALA A 120 -31.96 14.83 -23.73
C ALA A 120 -30.45 15.19 -23.67
N LEU A 121 -29.73 14.63 -22.71
CA LEU A 121 -28.27 14.70 -22.60
C LEU A 121 -27.54 13.70 -23.51
N GLY A 122 -28.21 13.04 -24.46
CA GLY A 122 -27.56 12.09 -25.38
C GLY A 122 -27.02 10.84 -24.67
N LEU A 123 -27.80 10.27 -23.75
CA LEU A 123 -27.44 9.04 -23.02
C LEU A 123 -27.09 7.89 -23.98
N GLU A 124 -25.87 7.36 -23.86
CA GLU A 124 -25.46 6.10 -24.47
C GLU A 124 -24.99 5.14 -23.38
N VAL A 125 -25.71 4.04 -23.18
CA VAL A 125 -25.41 3.09 -22.10
C VAL A 125 -24.42 2.03 -22.58
N ILE A 126 -23.22 2.00 -22.01
CA ILE A 126 -22.19 1.01 -22.30
C ILE A 126 -22.56 -0.34 -21.65
N GLY A 127 -23.02 -0.30 -20.40
CA GLY A 127 -23.52 -1.48 -19.67
C GLY A 127 -22.89 -1.67 -18.30
N VAL A 128 -23.06 -2.86 -17.73
CA VAL A 128 -22.40 -3.25 -16.47
C VAL A 128 -21.02 -3.79 -16.80
N VAL A 129 -19.99 -3.10 -16.34
CA VAL A 129 -18.60 -3.50 -16.53
C VAL A 129 -18.17 -4.36 -15.35
N GLN A 130 -17.68 -5.57 -15.65
CA GLN A 130 -17.15 -6.48 -14.65
C GLN A 130 -15.87 -5.90 -14.04
N GLY A 131 -15.86 -5.78 -12.72
CA GLY A 131 -14.83 -5.11 -11.95
C GLY A 131 -14.80 -5.59 -10.51
N VAL A 132 -14.10 -4.84 -9.65
CA VAL A 132 -13.99 -5.17 -8.22
C VAL A 132 -14.24 -3.89 -7.41
N PRO A 133 -15.50 -3.46 -7.20
CA PRO A 133 -16.76 -4.11 -7.59
C PRO A 133 -17.24 -3.76 -9.02
N ASP A 134 -18.25 -4.50 -9.50
CA ASP A 134 -18.95 -4.21 -10.76
C ASP A 134 -19.61 -2.83 -10.72
N ALA A 135 -19.59 -2.14 -11.86
CA ALA A 135 -20.11 -0.79 -11.97
C ALA A 135 -20.96 -0.63 -13.23
N LEU A 136 -21.94 0.27 -13.16
CA LEU A 136 -22.74 0.66 -14.31
C LEU A 136 -22.08 1.85 -14.99
N VAL A 137 -21.75 1.70 -16.27
CA VAL A 137 -21.05 2.71 -17.07
C VAL A 137 -21.92 3.16 -18.24
N PHE A 138 -22.04 4.47 -18.41
CA PHE A 138 -22.75 5.10 -19.52
C PHE A 138 -22.11 6.44 -19.86
N THR A 139 -22.44 7.00 -21.02
CA THR A 139 -21.98 8.33 -21.42
C THR A 139 -23.15 9.30 -21.55
N ILE A 140 -22.89 10.55 -21.21
CA ILE A 140 -23.79 11.70 -21.40
C ILE A 140 -22.98 12.83 -22.04
N GLN A 141 -23.65 13.74 -22.72
CA GLN A 141 -23.02 14.90 -23.35
C GLN A 141 -23.17 16.13 -22.46
N THR A 142 -22.23 17.06 -22.57
CA THR A 142 -22.37 18.39 -21.97
C THR A 142 -23.35 19.26 -22.76
N MET A 143 -23.94 20.25 -22.09
CA MET A 143 -24.97 21.10 -22.69
C MET A 143 -24.42 22.14 -23.69
N GLU A 144 -23.23 22.69 -23.47
CA GLU A 144 -22.69 23.78 -24.30
C GLU A 144 -21.75 23.25 -25.38
N THR A 145 -20.82 22.37 -25.00
CA THR A 145 -19.75 21.86 -25.85
C THR A 145 -20.08 20.54 -26.53
N THR A 146 -21.16 19.86 -26.13
CA THR A 146 -21.57 18.53 -26.63
C THR A 146 -20.47 17.46 -26.52
N GLU A 147 -19.55 17.63 -25.56
CA GLU A 147 -18.46 16.68 -25.31
C GLU A 147 -18.97 15.47 -24.52
N PRO A 148 -18.59 14.23 -24.89
CA PRO A 148 -19.03 13.04 -24.17
C PRO A 148 -18.26 12.88 -22.84
N ILE A 149 -19.03 12.67 -21.77
CA ILE A 149 -18.57 12.36 -20.43
C ILE A 149 -19.01 10.94 -20.07
N THR A 150 -18.08 10.13 -19.62
CA THR A 150 -18.36 8.81 -19.06
C THR A 150 -18.72 8.93 -17.59
N VAL A 151 -19.86 8.39 -17.19
CA VAL A 151 -20.31 8.32 -15.80
C VAL A 151 -20.33 6.87 -15.35
N THR A 152 -19.68 6.61 -14.20
CA THR A 152 -19.59 5.30 -13.58
C THR A 152 -20.36 5.32 -12.26
N ILE A 153 -21.34 4.42 -12.10
CA ILE A 153 -22.15 4.28 -10.88
C ILE A 153 -21.80 2.99 -10.14
N VAL A 154 -21.46 3.13 -8.86
CA VAL A 154 -21.22 2.01 -7.94
C VAL A 154 -22.21 2.08 -6.78
N PRO A 155 -23.13 1.10 -6.63
CA PRO A 155 -24.02 1.03 -5.48
C PRO A 155 -23.23 0.53 -4.26
N ALA A 156 -23.52 1.05 -3.07
CA ALA A 156 -22.78 0.72 -1.84
C ALA A 156 -23.65 0.75 -0.58
N TYR A 157 -23.27 -0.04 0.43
CA TYR A 157 -23.85 0.01 1.77
C TYR A 157 -23.39 1.26 2.53
N ARG A 158 -24.30 1.93 3.23
CA ARG A 158 -23.98 3.11 4.02
C ARG A 158 -23.47 2.73 5.42
N ALA A 159 -22.29 2.12 5.49
CA ALA A 159 -21.65 1.67 6.73
C ALA A 159 -21.36 2.81 7.73
N MET A 160 -21.13 4.02 7.21
CA MET A 160 -20.74 5.21 7.97
C MET A 160 -21.91 6.00 8.59
N GLY A 161 -23.16 5.62 8.32
CA GLY A 161 -24.34 6.29 8.88
C GLY A 161 -24.36 7.82 8.68
N HIS A 162 -24.73 8.55 9.75
CA HIS A 162 -24.73 10.01 9.81
C HIS A 162 -23.43 10.62 10.38
N SER A 163 -22.40 9.80 10.63
CA SER A 163 -21.14 10.26 11.21
C SER A 163 -20.52 11.38 10.37
N VAL A 164 -19.97 12.40 11.06
CA VAL A 164 -19.32 13.52 10.39
C VAL A 164 -18.11 12.98 9.59
N PRO A 165 -17.88 13.40 8.33
CA PRO A 165 -16.85 12.82 7.47
C PRO A 165 -15.40 12.94 7.97
N THR A 166 -15.17 13.67 9.06
CA THR A 166 -13.85 13.92 9.68
C THR A 166 -13.62 13.10 10.96
N SER A 167 -14.66 12.48 11.55
CA SER A 167 -14.49 11.64 12.73
C SER A 167 -14.02 10.24 12.36
N GLN A 168 -13.16 9.64 13.20
CA GLN A 168 -12.78 8.24 13.03
C GLN A 168 -14.04 7.34 13.14
N PRO A 169 -14.26 6.44 12.17
CA PRO A 169 -15.34 5.46 12.26
C PRO A 169 -15.27 4.62 13.53
N HIS A 170 -16.42 4.23 14.06
CA HIS A 170 -16.46 3.34 15.21
C HIS A 170 -15.85 1.97 14.86
N PRO A 171 -14.98 1.37 15.70
CA PRO A 171 -14.28 0.13 15.38
C PRO A 171 -15.17 -1.04 14.94
N VAL A 172 -16.39 -1.12 15.48
CA VAL A 172 -17.41 -2.13 15.14
C VAL A 172 -17.74 -2.15 13.64
N VAL A 173 -17.63 -1.02 12.94
CA VAL A 173 -17.84 -0.95 11.48
C VAL A 173 -16.79 -1.80 10.75
N TYR A 174 -15.51 -1.66 11.15
CA TYR A 174 -14.42 -2.44 10.57
C TYR A 174 -14.44 -3.91 11.00
N GLU A 175 -14.89 -4.22 12.23
CA GLU A 175 -15.09 -5.61 12.63
C GLU A 175 -16.14 -6.30 11.76
N SER A 176 -17.25 -5.61 11.50
CA SER A 176 -18.32 -6.09 10.61
C SER A 176 -17.83 -6.28 9.18
N LEU A 177 -17.01 -5.35 8.69
CA LEU A 177 -16.32 -5.44 7.40
C LEU A 177 -15.40 -6.66 7.34
N ILE A 178 -14.51 -6.84 8.32
CA ILE A 178 -13.57 -7.97 8.38
C ILE A 178 -14.31 -9.31 8.40
N LYS A 179 -15.42 -9.38 9.14
CA LYS A 179 -16.31 -10.55 9.15
C LYS A 179 -16.92 -10.79 7.77
N ALA A 180 -17.44 -9.76 7.11
CA ALA A 180 -18.03 -9.85 5.77
C ALA A 180 -17.00 -10.27 4.71
N CYS A 181 -15.79 -9.71 4.71
CA CYS A 181 -14.70 -10.10 3.80
C CYS A 181 -14.26 -11.55 3.99
N SER A 182 -14.41 -12.09 5.20
CA SER A 182 -14.13 -13.51 5.48
C SER A 182 -15.23 -14.43 4.93
N SER A 183 -16.49 -13.97 4.93
CA SER A 183 -17.64 -14.71 4.42
C SER A 183 -17.79 -14.62 2.89
N TYR A 184 -17.40 -13.51 2.27
CA TYR A 184 -17.54 -13.27 0.82
C TYR A 184 -16.15 -12.91 0.23
N PRO A 185 -15.24 -13.88 0.10
CA PRO A 185 -13.89 -13.64 -0.41
C PRO A 185 -13.95 -13.21 -1.88
N GLY A 186 -13.35 -12.05 -2.19
CA GLY A 186 -13.30 -11.49 -3.54
C GLY A 186 -14.20 -10.27 -3.75
N ASN A 187 -15.17 -10.04 -2.87
CA ASN A 187 -15.95 -8.80 -2.88
C ASN A 187 -15.15 -7.64 -2.31
N ASN A 188 -15.32 -6.46 -2.91
CA ASN A 188 -14.68 -5.23 -2.49
C ASN A 188 -15.73 -4.22 -2.01
N PHE A 189 -15.70 -3.94 -0.70
CA PHE A 189 -16.63 -3.03 -0.04
C PHE A 189 -16.05 -1.61 0.13
N SER A 190 -14.93 -1.30 -0.54
CA SER A 190 -14.26 -0.01 -0.42
C SER A 190 -15.17 1.17 -0.78
N ALA A 191 -16.17 0.96 -1.65
CA ALA A 191 -17.18 1.96 -2.00
C ALA A 191 -17.98 2.46 -0.79
N SER A 192 -18.20 1.60 0.22
CA SER A 192 -18.84 1.97 1.49
C SER A 192 -18.04 3.03 2.28
N PHE A 193 -16.73 3.13 2.02
CA PHE A 193 -15.80 4.07 2.66
C PHE A 193 -15.33 5.19 1.73
N CYS A 194 -15.97 5.37 0.57
CA CYS A 194 -15.54 6.30 -0.46
C CYS A 194 -15.44 7.76 0.01
N GLU A 195 -16.24 8.17 1.00
CA GLU A 195 -16.14 9.52 1.57
C GLU A 195 -14.80 9.73 2.29
N LEU A 196 -14.30 8.71 2.99
CA LEU A 196 -13.01 8.74 3.68
C LEU A 196 -11.86 8.75 2.67
N GLN A 197 -11.91 7.86 1.66
CA GLN A 197 -10.94 7.82 0.56
C GLN A 197 -10.87 9.19 -0.15
N ARG A 198 -12.03 9.75 -0.49
CA ARG A 198 -12.13 11.07 -1.11
C ARG A 198 -11.54 12.13 -0.22
N ASN A 199 -11.91 12.17 1.05
CA ASN A 199 -11.45 13.21 1.97
C ASN A 199 -9.95 13.12 2.25
N PHE A 200 -9.39 11.92 2.27
CA PHE A 200 -7.96 11.68 2.43
C PHE A 200 -7.14 12.35 1.32
N VAL A 201 -7.64 12.30 0.08
CA VAL A 201 -7.01 12.98 -1.05
C VAL A 201 -7.45 14.45 -1.08
N LYS A 202 -8.75 14.76 -1.02
CA LYS A 202 -9.35 16.10 -1.23
C LYS A 202 -8.75 17.21 -0.36
N HIS A 203 -8.48 16.96 0.91
CA HIS A 203 -8.01 17.98 1.85
C HIS A 203 -6.49 18.21 1.83
N GLN A 204 -5.79 17.65 0.84
CA GLN A 204 -4.36 17.86 0.68
C GLN A 204 -4.02 19.25 0.10
N PRO A 205 -2.81 19.79 0.37
CA PRO A 205 -2.38 21.11 -0.12
C PRO A 205 -2.45 21.24 -1.64
N THR A 206 -2.70 22.46 -2.14
CA THR A 206 -2.81 22.74 -3.58
C THR A 206 -1.57 22.32 -4.36
N LYS A 207 -0.36 22.48 -3.80
CA LYS A 207 0.87 22.04 -4.45
C LYS A 207 1.00 20.52 -4.54
N LEU A 208 0.52 19.78 -3.51
CA LEU A 208 0.40 18.32 -3.58
C LEU A 208 -0.64 17.87 -4.62
N LYS A 209 -1.73 18.62 -4.78
CA LYS A 209 -2.68 18.39 -5.88
C LYS A 209 -2.04 18.55 -7.25
N SER A 210 -1.12 19.50 -7.41
CA SER A 210 -0.34 19.65 -8.64
C SER A 210 0.56 18.44 -8.90
N LEU A 211 1.26 17.94 -7.87
CA LEU A 211 2.07 16.72 -7.98
C LEU A 211 1.21 15.48 -8.31
N LEU A 212 0.06 15.32 -7.66
CA LEU A 212 -0.89 14.23 -7.95
C LEU A 212 -1.35 14.25 -9.41
N ARG A 213 -1.67 15.45 -9.95
CA ARG A 213 -2.00 15.59 -11.37
C ARG A 213 -0.83 15.23 -12.28
N LEU A 214 0.38 15.61 -11.91
CA LEU A 214 1.59 15.31 -12.68
C LEU A 214 1.84 13.79 -12.76
N VAL A 215 1.82 13.10 -11.61
CA VAL A 215 1.98 11.64 -11.53
C VAL A 215 0.85 10.92 -12.27
N LYS A 216 -0.40 11.38 -12.11
CA LYS A 216 -1.55 10.82 -12.83
C LYS A 216 -1.43 11.01 -14.35
N HIS A 217 -1.01 12.18 -14.82
CA HIS A 217 -0.78 12.43 -16.24
C HIS A 217 0.33 11.51 -16.76
N TRP A 218 1.45 11.40 -16.03
CA TRP A 218 2.53 10.49 -16.36
C TRP A 218 2.01 9.05 -16.50
N TYR A 219 1.25 8.59 -15.52
CA TYR A 219 0.73 7.24 -15.49
C TYR A 219 -0.21 6.95 -16.67
N LEU A 220 -1.17 7.84 -16.94
CA LEU A 220 -2.12 7.67 -18.03
C LEU A 220 -1.43 7.69 -19.40
N LYS A 221 -0.53 8.65 -19.64
CA LYS A 221 0.09 8.86 -20.96
C LYS A 221 1.24 7.89 -21.25
N TYR A 222 2.11 7.60 -20.27
CA TYR A 222 3.35 6.85 -20.49
C TYR A 222 3.28 5.40 -20.02
N VAL A 223 2.31 5.04 -19.18
CA VAL A 223 2.13 3.67 -18.69
C VAL A 223 0.86 3.04 -19.28
N LYS A 224 -0.32 3.57 -18.94
CA LYS A 224 -1.62 2.96 -19.32
C LYS A 224 -1.84 2.97 -20.83
N ALA A 225 -1.57 4.09 -21.51
CA ALA A 225 -1.71 4.18 -22.96
C ALA A 225 -0.72 3.27 -23.74
N LYS A 226 0.45 2.99 -23.17
CA LYS A 226 1.47 2.10 -23.79
C LYS A 226 1.19 0.62 -23.53
N CYS A 227 0.52 0.29 -22.42
CA CYS A 227 0.23 -1.08 -22.02
C CYS A 227 -1.26 -1.25 -21.65
N PRO A 228 -2.21 -0.99 -22.57
CA PRO A 228 -3.64 -0.90 -22.23
C PRO A 228 -4.22 -2.23 -21.73
N ARG A 229 -3.72 -3.36 -22.25
CA ARG A 229 -4.13 -4.74 -21.92
C ARG A 229 -3.52 -5.29 -20.63
N ALA A 230 -2.51 -4.61 -20.07
CA ALA A 230 -1.87 -5.08 -18.84
C ALA A 230 -2.73 -4.73 -17.61
N MET A 231 -2.75 -5.64 -16.63
CA MET A 231 -3.33 -5.41 -15.31
C MET A 231 -2.42 -4.48 -14.50
N LEU A 232 -2.44 -3.20 -14.84
CA LEU A 232 -1.67 -2.16 -14.16
C LEU A 232 -2.38 -1.69 -12.88
N PRO A 233 -1.66 -1.19 -11.86
CA PRO A 233 -2.26 -0.75 -10.60
C PRO A 233 -3.31 0.36 -10.78
N PRO A 234 -4.28 0.48 -9.87
CA PRO A 234 -5.27 1.56 -9.97
C PRO A 234 -4.59 2.91 -9.74
N LEU A 235 -5.13 3.97 -10.36
CA LEU A 235 -4.66 5.35 -10.14
C LEU A 235 -4.59 5.71 -8.65
N TYR A 236 -5.55 5.21 -7.87
CA TYR A 236 -5.60 5.42 -6.43
C TYR A 236 -4.33 4.93 -5.70
N ALA A 237 -3.71 3.83 -6.14
CA ALA A 237 -2.45 3.37 -5.56
C ALA A 237 -1.30 4.36 -5.79
N LEU A 238 -1.26 5.01 -6.96
CA LEU A 238 -0.27 6.04 -7.28
C LEU A 238 -0.57 7.34 -6.51
N GLU A 239 -1.84 7.70 -6.32
CA GLU A 239 -2.22 8.83 -5.48
C GLU A 239 -1.77 8.62 -4.03
N LEU A 240 -2.02 7.43 -3.46
CA LEU A 240 -1.56 7.07 -2.11
C LEU A 240 -0.04 7.04 -1.99
N LEU A 241 0.67 6.49 -2.97
CA LEU A 241 2.14 6.48 -2.99
C LEU A 241 2.70 7.92 -3.05
N THR A 242 2.08 8.80 -3.82
CA THR A 242 2.47 10.21 -3.93
C THR A 242 2.24 10.96 -2.63
N ILE A 243 1.10 10.73 -1.96
CA ILE A 243 0.82 11.30 -0.64
C ILE A 243 1.85 10.80 0.37
N TYR A 244 2.15 9.50 0.37
CA TYR A 244 3.17 8.91 1.24
C TYR A 244 4.56 9.53 1.02
N ALA A 245 4.98 9.69 -0.24
CA ALA A 245 6.26 10.30 -0.60
C ALA A 245 6.38 11.72 -0.03
N TRP A 246 5.31 12.52 -0.16
CA TRP A 246 5.25 13.87 0.39
C TRP A 246 5.24 13.87 1.92
N GLU A 247 4.36 13.11 2.57
CA GLU A 247 4.28 13.05 4.04
C GLU A 247 5.64 12.70 4.67
N MET A 248 6.33 11.70 4.10
CA MET A 248 7.59 11.22 4.65
C MET A 248 8.80 12.05 4.21
N GLY A 249 8.78 12.59 3.00
CA GLY A 249 9.91 13.29 2.39
C GLY A 249 10.00 14.75 2.80
N THR A 250 8.85 15.41 2.98
CA THR A 250 8.77 16.85 3.31
C THR A 250 8.24 17.11 4.72
N GLN A 251 7.83 16.08 5.46
CA GLN A 251 7.15 16.24 6.75
C GLN A 251 5.87 17.08 6.65
N GLU A 252 5.09 16.82 5.59
CA GLU A 252 3.83 17.52 5.28
C GLU A 252 4.00 19.02 4.98
N ASP A 253 5.19 19.45 4.51
CA ASP A 253 5.41 20.84 4.11
C ASP A 253 4.56 21.21 2.90
N LYS A 254 3.88 22.36 2.98
CA LYS A 254 3.08 22.93 1.89
C LYS A 254 3.96 23.45 0.74
N ASN A 255 5.22 23.78 1.04
CA ASN A 255 6.19 24.34 0.11
C ASN A 255 7.26 23.31 -0.22
N PHE A 256 7.18 22.73 -1.41
CA PHE A 256 8.18 21.79 -1.92
C PHE A 256 8.34 21.95 -3.42
N ARG A 257 9.36 21.31 -4.01
CA ARG A 257 9.64 21.36 -5.46
C ARG A 257 8.98 20.18 -6.17
N LEU A 258 8.28 20.42 -7.27
CA LEU A 258 7.51 19.38 -7.98
C LEU A 258 8.44 18.34 -8.62
N GLU A 259 9.58 18.78 -9.12
CA GLU A 259 10.63 17.95 -9.71
C GLU A 259 11.22 16.94 -8.71
N GLU A 260 11.47 17.37 -7.48
CA GLU A 260 11.93 16.49 -6.40
C GLU A 260 10.84 15.49 -6.04
N GLY A 261 9.58 15.95 -5.95
CA GLY A 261 8.43 15.09 -5.68
C GLY A 261 8.19 14.05 -6.78
N LEU A 262 8.27 14.43 -8.05
CA LEU A 262 8.14 13.52 -9.19
C LEU A 262 9.24 12.47 -9.14
N THR A 263 10.50 12.90 -8.99
CA THR A 263 11.66 12.00 -8.89
C THR A 263 11.49 11.01 -7.75
N THR A 264 11.09 11.49 -6.56
CA THR A 264 10.84 10.64 -5.39
C THR A 264 9.80 9.55 -5.66
N VAL A 265 8.70 9.89 -6.33
CA VAL A 265 7.68 8.91 -6.70
C VAL A 265 8.23 7.89 -7.69
N MET A 266 9.02 8.32 -8.68
CA MET A 266 9.64 7.39 -9.64
C MET A 266 10.64 6.44 -8.96
N GLU A 267 11.45 6.93 -8.03
CA GLU A 267 12.38 6.11 -7.24
C GLU A 267 11.63 5.06 -6.39
N LEU A 268 10.55 5.47 -5.71
CA LEU A 268 9.71 4.53 -4.94
C LEU A 268 9.05 3.47 -5.83
N LEU A 269 8.69 3.82 -7.07
CA LEU A 269 8.14 2.87 -8.04
C LEU A 269 9.17 1.85 -8.53
N GLN A 270 10.47 2.21 -8.57
CA GLN A 270 11.53 1.25 -8.90
C GLN A 270 11.73 0.20 -7.80
N GLU A 271 11.50 0.57 -6.55
CA GLU A 271 11.66 -0.30 -5.37
C GLU A 271 10.31 -0.78 -4.81
N TYR A 272 9.36 -1.04 -5.71
CA TYR A 272 7.99 -1.43 -5.35
C TYR A 272 7.95 -2.70 -4.48
N ASP A 273 8.91 -3.61 -4.66
CA ASP A 273 9.08 -4.86 -3.92
C ASP A 273 9.43 -4.66 -2.43
N LEU A 274 9.83 -3.44 -2.04
CA LEU A 274 10.10 -3.06 -0.66
C LEU A 274 8.98 -2.22 -0.03
N LEU A 275 7.93 -1.86 -0.78
CA LEU A 275 6.88 -0.98 -0.27
C LEU A 275 5.99 -1.70 0.75
N CYS A 276 5.92 -1.11 1.95
CA CYS A 276 4.98 -1.50 2.99
C CYS A 276 4.40 -0.25 3.66
N ILE A 277 3.32 0.27 3.07
CA ILE A 277 2.69 1.54 3.39
C ILE A 277 1.30 1.29 3.99
N TYR A 278 1.00 1.97 5.09
CA TYR A 278 -0.32 2.01 5.70
C TYR A 278 -0.49 3.31 6.50
N TRP A 279 -1.73 3.64 6.83
CA TRP A 279 -2.07 4.78 7.68
C TRP A 279 -2.96 4.33 8.83
N THR A 280 -2.88 5.04 9.96
CA THR A 280 -3.78 4.86 11.11
C THR A 280 -4.71 6.06 11.27
N LYS A 281 -5.14 6.65 10.14
CA LYS A 281 -5.96 7.87 10.13
C LYS A 281 -7.41 7.59 10.51
N HIS A 282 -8.01 6.57 9.90
CA HIS A 282 -9.41 6.19 10.10
C HIS A 282 -9.60 4.90 10.89
N TYR A 283 -8.58 4.07 11.04
CA TYR A 283 -8.57 2.93 11.95
C TYR A 283 -7.29 2.93 12.79
N THR A 284 -7.37 2.43 14.01
CA THR A 284 -6.24 2.34 14.93
C THR A 284 -6.06 0.90 15.42
N PHE A 285 -4.89 0.61 15.96
CA PHE A 285 -4.55 -0.71 16.50
C PHE A 285 -4.98 -0.89 17.97
N GLN A 286 -5.81 0.00 18.51
CA GLN A 286 -6.38 -0.19 19.85
C GLN A 286 -7.39 -1.35 19.87
N ASN A 287 -8.04 -1.61 18.73
CA ASN A 287 -8.94 -2.74 18.58
C ASN A 287 -8.16 -3.99 18.14
N PRO A 288 -8.20 -5.10 18.91
CA PRO A 288 -7.40 -6.29 18.63
C PRO A 288 -7.83 -7.02 17.36
N VAL A 289 -9.10 -6.92 16.94
CA VAL A 289 -9.58 -7.55 15.70
C VAL A 289 -8.95 -6.85 14.49
N ILE A 290 -8.99 -5.51 14.48
CA ILE A 290 -8.38 -4.69 13.42
C ILE A 290 -6.87 -4.90 13.41
N GLU A 291 -6.21 -4.81 14.56
CA GLU A 291 -4.77 -4.99 14.66
C GLU A 291 -4.33 -6.35 14.12
N ASN A 292 -4.96 -7.44 14.59
CA ASN A 292 -4.62 -8.79 14.15
C ASN A 292 -4.85 -8.98 12.64
N PHE A 293 -5.89 -8.37 12.09
CA PHE A 293 -6.18 -8.43 10.66
C PHE A 293 -5.14 -7.65 9.84
N VAL A 294 -4.83 -6.41 10.22
CA VAL A 294 -3.81 -5.59 9.54
C VAL A 294 -2.44 -6.26 9.65
N ARG A 295 -2.10 -6.84 10.80
CA ARG A 295 -0.87 -7.62 11.00
C ARG A 295 -0.75 -8.78 10.00
N LYS A 296 -1.86 -9.44 9.66
CA LYS A 296 -1.89 -10.48 8.62
C LYS A 296 -1.71 -9.89 7.21
N GLN A 297 -2.27 -8.71 6.94
CA GLN A 297 -2.10 -8.02 5.65
C GLN A 297 -0.64 -7.59 5.42
N LEU A 298 0.01 -7.04 6.44
CA LEU A 298 1.39 -6.53 6.35
C LEU A 298 2.44 -7.65 6.16
N LYS A 299 2.06 -8.92 6.35
CA LYS A 299 2.90 -10.10 6.11
C LYS A 299 2.77 -10.66 4.68
N ARG A 300 1.86 -10.13 3.87
CA ARG A 300 1.64 -10.60 2.51
C ARG A 300 2.80 -10.21 1.59
N GLU A 301 2.77 -10.76 0.38
CA GLU A 301 3.67 -10.36 -0.69
C GLU A 301 3.51 -8.86 -0.99
N ARG A 302 4.65 -8.20 -1.17
CA ARG A 302 4.75 -6.76 -1.48
C ARG A 302 4.55 -6.53 -2.99
N PRO A 303 4.16 -5.32 -3.42
CA PRO A 303 3.94 -4.09 -2.65
C PRO A 303 2.69 -4.17 -1.77
N ILE A 304 2.79 -3.61 -0.57
CA ILE A 304 1.65 -3.38 0.32
C ILE A 304 1.42 -1.88 0.40
N ILE A 305 0.28 -1.44 -0.11
CA ILE A 305 -0.25 -0.09 0.11
C ILE A 305 -1.67 -0.31 0.65
N LEU A 306 -1.81 -0.22 1.97
CA LEU A 306 -3.09 -0.43 2.63
C LEU A 306 -3.92 0.84 2.54
N ASP A 307 -5.16 0.71 2.12
CA ASP A 307 -6.08 1.83 2.01
C ASP A 307 -6.25 2.53 3.38
N PRO A 308 -6.07 3.86 3.48
CA PRO A 308 -6.28 4.59 4.73
C PRO A 308 -7.71 4.52 5.25
N ALA A 309 -8.70 4.24 4.38
CA ALA A 309 -10.11 4.14 4.70
C ALA A 309 -10.61 2.71 4.89
N ASP A 310 -9.92 1.71 4.34
CA ASP A 310 -10.31 0.30 4.39
C ASP A 310 -9.13 -0.61 4.80
N PRO A 311 -9.09 -1.14 6.03
CA PRO A 311 -7.99 -1.99 6.51
C PRO A 311 -7.94 -3.37 5.82
N THR A 312 -8.93 -3.70 4.99
CA THR A 312 -9.01 -4.96 4.23
C THR A 312 -8.44 -4.87 2.83
N HIS A 313 -8.34 -3.66 2.30
CA HIS A 313 -8.01 -3.39 0.91
C HIS A 313 -6.54 -2.99 0.73
N ASN A 314 -5.70 -3.94 0.30
CA ASN A 314 -4.38 -3.62 -0.24
C ASN A 314 -4.53 -3.18 -1.70
N VAL A 315 -4.49 -1.86 -1.95
CA VAL A 315 -4.69 -1.28 -3.29
C VAL A 315 -3.61 -1.70 -4.30
N ALA A 316 -2.47 -2.20 -3.81
CA ALA A 316 -1.34 -2.57 -4.64
C ALA A 316 -1.31 -4.06 -5.04
N LYS A 317 -2.20 -4.89 -4.48
CA LYS A 317 -2.16 -6.35 -4.68
C LYS A 317 -2.55 -6.75 -6.10
N GLY A 318 -1.75 -7.62 -6.73
CA GLY A 318 -2.14 -8.37 -7.94
C GLY A 318 -1.92 -7.63 -9.27
N TYR A 319 -1.12 -6.56 -9.27
CA TYR A 319 -0.87 -5.74 -10.46
C TYR A 319 0.57 -5.82 -10.96
N ARG A 320 0.76 -5.46 -12.23
CA ARG A 320 2.05 -5.43 -12.94
C ARG A 320 2.89 -4.21 -12.59
N TRP A 321 3.34 -4.16 -11.34
CA TRP A 321 4.24 -3.11 -10.84
C TRP A 321 5.60 -3.11 -11.52
N ASP A 322 6.06 -4.27 -12.01
CA ASP A 322 7.27 -4.41 -12.82
C ASP A 322 7.24 -3.52 -14.08
N ILE A 323 6.09 -3.44 -14.76
CA ILE A 323 5.91 -2.55 -15.92
C ILE A 323 5.98 -1.09 -15.49
N VAL A 324 5.33 -0.75 -14.39
CA VAL A 324 5.33 0.63 -13.85
C VAL A 324 6.74 1.04 -13.45
N ALA A 325 7.49 0.15 -12.79
CA ALA A 325 8.89 0.34 -12.41
C ALA A 325 9.79 0.58 -13.63
N GLN A 326 9.59 -0.21 -14.70
CA GLN A 326 10.34 -0.02 -15.95
C GLN A 326 10.07 1.38 -16.56
N ARG A 327 8.82 1.83 -16.57
CA ARG A 327 8.45 3.18 -17.05
C ARG A 327 8.96 4.28 -16.13
N ALA A 328 8.98 4.05 -14.81
CA ALA A 328 9.55 4.99 -13.85
C ALA A 328 11.07 5.15 -14.08
N SER A 329 11.78 4.05 -14.33
CA SER A 329 13.21 4.07 -14.70
C SER A 329 13.47 4.83 -16.01
N GLN A 330 12.55 4.77 -16.97
CA GLN A 330 12.63 5.57 -18.20
C GLN A 330 12.40 7.06 -17.91
N CYS A 331 11.40 7.38 -17.08
CA CYS A 331 11.07 8.75 -16.68
C CYS A 331 12.23 9.46 -16.00
N LEU A 332 12.96 8.77 -15.13
CA LEU A 332 14.13 9.29 -14.42
C LEU A 332 15.30 9.68 -15.34
N LYS A 333 15.25 9.30 -16.63
CA LYS A 333 16.26 9.61 -17.65
C LYS A 333 15.84 10.74 -18.58
N GLN A 334 14.70 11.39 -18.32
CA GLN A 334 14.12 12.43 -19.19
C GLN A 334 14.32 13.82 -18.58
N ASP A 335 14.17 14.87 -19.38
CA ASP A 335 14.42 16.27 -19.00
C ASP A 335 13.61 16.71 -17.77
N CYS A 336 12.44 16.08 -17.52
CA CYS A 336 11.62 16.35 -16.35
C CYS A 336 12.27 15.96 -15.01
N CYS A 337 13.37 15.20 -15.04
CA CYS A 337 14.13 14.76 -13.87
C CYS A 337 15.58 15.28 -13.86
N TYR A 338 15.93 16.22 -14.75
CA TYR A 338 17.25 16.85 -14.82
C TYR A 338 17.16 18.36 -14.66
N ASP A 339 18.16 18.95 -14.00
CA ASP A 339 18.32 20.40 -13.95
C ASP A 339 18.88 20.95 -15.28
N ASP A 340 18.90 22.28 -15.40
CA ASP A 340 19.41 22.98 -16.59
C ASP A 340 20.92 22.75 -16.83
N LYS A 341 21.62 22.08 -15.90
CA LYS A 341 23.04 21.73 -15.97
C LYS A 341 23.25 20.22 -16.19
N GLU A 342 22.22 19.50 -16.61
CA GLU A 342 22.24 18.05 -16.85
C GLU A 342 22.58 17.20 -15.61
N ASN A 343 22.32 17.70 -14.40
CA ASN A 343 22.40 16.88 -13.19
C ASN A 343 21.04 16.27 -12.87
N PRO A 344 20.98 14.99 -12.44
CA PRO A 344 19.74 14.39 -11.99
C PRO A 344 19.24 15.10 -10.73
N ILE A 345 17.96 15.45 -10.73
CA ILE A 345 17.29 16.03 -9.56
C ILE A 345 17.26 14.98 -8.46
N PRO A 346 17.72 15.28 -7.23
CA PRO A 346 17.62 14.32 -6.14
C PRO A 346 16.18 14.18 -5.63
N GLY A 347 15.72 12.95 -5.41
CA GLY A 347 14.49 12.67 -4.66
C GLY A 347 14.63 12.99 -3.17
N TRP A 348 13.48 13.10 -2.49
CA TRP A 348 13.43 13.21 -1.03
C TRP A 348 13.89 11.90 -0.36
N LYS A 349 14.45 12.02 0.84
CA LYS A 349 14.85 10.86 1.64
C LYS A 349 13.64 10.16 2.27
N VAL A 350 12.93 9.37 1.48
CA VAL A 350 11.72 8.65 1.89
C VAL A 350 12.04 7.21 2.33
N LYS A 351 11.51 6.78 3.46
CA LYS A 351 11.62 5.37 3.91
C LYS A 351 10.60 4.50 3.15
N ARG A 352 10.91 3.22 2.94
CA ARG A 352 10.04 2.27 2.17
C ARG A 352 8.93 1.67 3.04
N ALA A 353 9.11 1.78 4.35
CA ALA A 353 8.11 1.54 5.38
C ALA A 353 8.28 2.60 6.48
N ARG A 354 7.20 2.88 7.21
CA ARG A 354 7.25 3.75 8.39
C ARG A 354 8.10 3.09 9.49
N ASP A 355 8.73 3.92 10.31
CA ASP A 355 9.37 3.41 11.53
C ASP A 355 8.29 2.80 12.43
N ILE A 356 8.60 1.65 12.98
CA ILE A 356 7.72 0.93 13.89
C ILE A 356 8.21 1.14 15.32
N GLN A 357 7.26 1.14 16.25
CA GLN A 357 7.59 0.96 17.66
C GLN A 357 7.80 -0.52 17.91
N VAL A 358 8.75 -0.85 18.77
CA VAL A 358 9.01 -2.22 19.23
C VAL A 358 9.18 -2.16 20.74
N THR A 359 8.37 -2.95 21.45
CA THR A 359 8.51 -3.14 22.89
C THR A 359 9.54 -4.24 23.14
N VAL A 360 10.62 -3.91 23.85
CA VAL A 360 11.63 -4.86 24.30
C VAL A 360 11.34 -5.23 25.75
N GLU A 361 10.91 -6.47 25.95
CA GLU A 361 10.58 -7.05 27.25
C GLU A 361 11.79 -7.81 27.79
N GLN A 362 12.14 -7.53 29.05
CA GLN A 362 13.20 -8.24 29.76
C GLN A 362 12.75 -8.50 31.20
N TRP A 363 12.96 -9.72 31.66
CA TRP A 363 12.62 -10.09 33.03
C TRP A 363 13.35 -9.21 34.05
N GLY A 364 12.59 -8.60 34.98
CA GLY A 364 13.13 -7.77 36.06
C GLY A 364 13.44 -6.32 35.67
N TYR A 365 13.10 -5.88 34.45
CA TYR A 365 13.30 -4.51 33.98
C TYR A 365 12.02 -3.93 33.37
N PRO A 366 11.84 -2.59 33.38
CA PRO A 366 10.74 -1.97 32.67
C PRO A 366 10.86 -2.17 31.16
N ASP A 367 9.71 -2.17 30.49
CA ASP A 367 9.62 -2.28 29.03
C ASP A 367 10.36 -1.12 28.36
N LEU A 368 11.20 -1.44 27.37
CA LEU A 368 11.90 -0.43 26.57
C LEU A 368 11.22 -0.31 25.20
N ILE A 369 10.69 0.89 24.90
CA ILE A 369 10.07 1.18 23.61
C ILE A 369 11.11 1.80 22.68
N LEU A 370 11.39 1.15 21.55
CA LEU A 370 12.32 1.63 20.53
C LEU A 370 11.59 1.97 19.24
N ARG A 371 12.00 3.07 18.58
CA ARG A 371 11.61 3.37 17.19
C ARG A 371 12.69 2.86 16.24
N VAL A 372 12.29 1.97 15.33
CA VAL A 372 13.20 1.26 14.42
C VAL A 372 12.62 1.22 13.01
N ASN A 373 13.48 1.33 12.01
CA ASN A 373 13.09 1.06 10.64
C ASN A 373 13.04 -0.47 10.46
N PRO A 374 11.92 -1.05 10.00
CA PRO A 374 11.77 -2.50 9.90
C PRO A 374 12.77 -3.15 8.93
N TYR A 375 13.33 -2.39 7.98
CA TYR A 375 14.35 -2.87 7.03
C TYR A 375 15.79 -2.74 7.53
N GLU A 376 16.01 -2.09 8.67
CA GLU A 376 17.35 -2.07 9.26
C GLU A 376 17.71 -3.45 9.82
N PRO A 377 18.99 -3.87 9.71
CA PRO A 377 19.45 -5.10 10.34
C PRO A 377 19.18 -5.06 11.85
N ILE A 378 18.77 -6.21 12.40
CA ILE A 378 18.52 -6.39 13.84
C ILE A 378 19.77 -6.06 14.67
N LYS A 379 20.97 -6.15 14.10
CA LYS A 379 22.21 -5.63 14.69
C LYS A 379 22.08 -4.18 15.15
N LYS A 380 21.47 -3.28 14.36
CA LYS A 380 21.23 -1.89 14.75
C LYS A 380 20.21 -1.78 15.90
N VAL A 381 19.22 -2.68 15.94
CA VAL A 381 18.26 -2.75 17.05
C VAL A 381 18.98 -3.15 18.34
N LYS A 382 19.84 -4.18 18.29
CA LYS A 382 20.71 -4.60 19.40
C LYS A 382 21.61 -3.45 19.87
N GLU A 383 22.25 -2.73 18.94
CA GLU A 383 23.06 -1.53 19.25
C GLU A 383 22.25 -0.45 19.97
N LYS A 384 21.02 -0.15 19.52
CA LYS A 384 20.13 0.80 20.21
C LYS A 384 19.79 0.34 21.63
N ILE A 385 19.49 -0.95 21.82
CA ILE A 385 19.25 -1.52 23.17
C ILE A 385 20.49 -1.35 24.05
N ARG A 386 21.70 -1.64 23.50
CA ARG A 386 22.97 -1.46 24.23
C ARG A 386 23.19 -0.01 24.64
N GLN A 387 22.92 0.95 23.76
CA GLN A 387 23.04 2.38 24.04
C GLN A 387 22.04 2.84 25.11
N SER A 388 20.79 2.37 25.07
CA SER A 388 19.76 2.75 26.04
C SER A 388 19.94 2.12 27.41
N ARG A 389 20.45 0.87 27.49
CA ARG A 389 20.60 0.13 28.75
C ARG A 389 22.05 0.08 29.27
N GLY A 390 23.04 0.58 28.53
CA GLY A 390 24.46 0.52 28.90
C GLY A 390 25.05 -0.89 28.89
N PHE A 391 24.49 -1.81 28.11
CA PHE A 391 24.83 -3.24 28.19
C PHE A 391 26.02 -3.64 27.30
N MET A 392 26.95 -4.42 27.87
CA MET A 392 28.16 -4.89 27.20
C MET A 392 28.15 -6.39 26.81
N GLY A 393 27.19 -7.17 27.29
CA GLY A 393 27.15 -8.62 27.04
C GLY A 393 26.54 -9.02 25.68
N LEU A 394 26.32 -10.33 25.50
CA LEU A 394 25.65 -10.88 24.31
C LEU A 394 24.12 -10.76 24.46
N GLN A 395 23.47 -10.19 23.45
CA GLN A 395 22.01 -10.00 23.40
C GLN A 395 21.37 -11.01 22.47
N ARG A 396 20.47 -11.83 23.01
CA ARG A 396 19.58 -12.71 22.24
C ARG A 396 18.20 -12.11 22.23
N LEU A 397 17.72 -11.79 21.02
CA LEU A 397 16.39 -11.26 20.81
C LEU A 397 15.53 -12.38 20.22
N SER A 398 14.34 -12.58 20.77
CA SER A 398 13.36 -13.52 20.22
C SER A 398 12.00 -12.87 20.22
N PHE A 399 11.14 -13.26 19.30
CA PHE A 399 9.75 -12.82 19.28
C PHE A 399 8.85 -14.03 19.13
N GLN A 400 7.62 -13.88 19.61
CA GLN A 400 6.60 -14.92 19.50
C GLN A 400 5.29 -14.26 19.10
N MET A 401 4.71 -14.73 18.00
CA MET A 401 3.36 -14.32 17.62
C MET A 401 2.34 -15.05 18.52
N PRO A 402 1.17 -14.45 18.78
CA PRO A 402 0.08 -15.16 19.46
C PRO A 402 -0.23 -16.49 18.75
N GLY A 403 -0.11 -17.61 19.47
CA GLY A 403 -0.33 -18.96 18.94
C GLY A 403 0.77 -19.52 18.02
N GLY A 404 1.92 -18.85 17.89
CA GLY A 404 3.06 -19.32 17.10
C GLY A 404 4.26 -19.78 17.94
N GLU A 405 5.23 -20.43 17.30
CA GLU A 405 6.51 -20.78 17.91
C GLU A 405 7.39 -19.54 18.12
N ARG A 406 8.25 -19.60 19.15
CA ARG A 406 9.23 -18.55 19.43
C ARG A 406 10.33 -18.58 18.37
N GLN A 407 10.55 -17.45 17.70
CA GLN A 407 11.56 -17.29 16.68
C GLN A 407 12.70 -16.41 17.18
N LEU A 408 13.93 -16.84 16.91
CA LEU A 408 15.14 -16.13 17.27
C LEU A 408 15.51 -15.13 16.18
N LEU A 409 15.82 -13.90 16.58
CA LEU A 409 16.12 -12.78 15.70
C LEU A 409 17.64 -12.71 15.44
N SER A 410 18.07 -13.25 14.30
CA SER A 410 19.46 -13.13 13.83
C SER A 410 19.84 -11.67 13.60
N SER A 411 21.07 -11.29 13.96
CA SER A 411 21.58 -9.94 13.79
C SER A 411 21.59 -9.45 12.33
N ARG A 412 21.68 -10.38 11.37
CA ARG A 412 21.79 -10.09 9.93
C ARG A 412 20.44 -9.87 9.26
N SER A 413 19.39 -10.48 9.80
CA SER A 413 18.03 -10.30 9.33
C SER A 413 17.51 -8.92 9.73
N SER A 414 16.46 -8.49 9.06
CA SER A 414 15.66 -7.31 9.39
C SER A 414 14.36 -7.72 10.07
N LEU A 415 13.70 -6.80 10.78
CA LEU A 415 12.37 -7.08 11.35
C LEU A 415 11.33 -7.37 10.26
N ALA A 416 11.51 -6.74 9.08
CA ALA A 416 10.71 -6.97 7.89
C ALA A 416 10.79 -8.42 7.38
N ASP A 417 11.93 -9.10 7.52
CA ASP A 417 12.10 -10.51 7.12
C ASP A 417 11.23 -11.46 7.95
N PHE A 418 10.94 -11.06 9.20
CA PHE A 418 10.02 -11.77 10.10
C PHE A 418 8.57 -11.28 9.99
N GLY A 419 8.29 -10.35 9.06
CA GLY A 419 6.97 -9.74 8.89
C GLY A 419 6.54 -8.86 10.07
N ILE A 420 7.51 -8.28 10.79
CA ILE A 420 7.27 -7.39 11.92
C ILE A 420 7.21 -5.94 11.39
N PHE A 421 5.97 -5.46 11.19
CA PHE A 421 5.66 -4.11 10.71
C PHE A 421 4.73 -3.33 11.66
N LEU A 422 4.47 -3.89 12.84
CA LEU A 422 3.65 -3.30 13.90
C LEU A 422 4.35 -3.47 15.24
N ASN A 423 3.87 -2.74 16.25
CA ASN A 423 4.37 -2.93 17.60
C ASN A 423 4.21 -4.38 18.02
N THR A 424 5.33 -5.01 18.34
CA THR A 424 5.42 -6.43 18.65
C THR A 424 6.37 -6.57 19.82
N PRO A 425 5.98 -7.27 20.90
CA PRO A 425 6.88 -7.53 22.00
C PRO A 425 8.01 -8.45 21.55
N ILE A 426 9.24 -8.02 21.80
CA ILE A 426 10.46 -8.79 21.56
C ILE A 426 11.09 -9.05 22.91
N TYR A 427 11.34 -10.33 23.20
CA TYR A 427 11.97 -10.78 24.41
C TYR A 427 13.49 -10.68 24.29
N LEU A 428 14.10 -9.95 25.21
CA LEU A 428 15.54 -9.86 25.38
C LEU A 428 16.00 -10.88 26.43
N LEU A 429 16.87 -11.79 26.01
CA LEU A 429 17.64 -12.65 26.89
C LEU A 429 19.09 -12.18 26.89
N GLU A 430 19.58 -11.90 28.09
CA GLU A 430 20.99 -11.56 28.31
C GLU A 430 21.76 -12.81 28.68
N THR A 431 22.91 -12.99 28.04
CA THR A 431 23.84 -14.08 28.37
C THR A 431 25.20 -13.50 28.71
N VAL A 432 25.72 -13.92 29.86
CA VAL A 432 27.04 -13.51 30.39
C VAL A 432 28.17 -14.38 29.79
N SER A 433 27.83 -15.53 29.20
CA SER A 433 28.80 -16.38 28.52
C SER A 433 29.23 -15.77 27.17
N PRO A 434 30.53 -15.78 26.82
CA PRO A 434 31.01 -15.36 25.50
C PRO A 434 30.62 -16.35 24.38
N GLU A 435 30.02 -17.49 24.73
CA GLU A 435 29.60 -18.51 23.78
C GLU A 435 28.36 -18.07 22.98
N ILE A 436 28.57 -17.90 21.67
CA ILE A 436 27.50 -17.67 20.70
C ILE A 436 26.87 -19.01 20.29
N GLN A 437 25.59 -18.98 19.95
CA GLN A 437 24.86 -20.14 19.46
C GLN A 437 24.71 -20.04 17.95
N VAL A 438 25.23 -21.01 17.20
CA VAL A 438 25.08 -21.10 15.74
C VAL A 438 24.26 -22.33 15.36
N PHE A 439 23.55 -22.25 14.24
CA PHE A 439 22.75 -23.35 13.71
C PHE A 439 23.47 -23.99 12.53
N VAL A 440 23.63 -25.30 12.52
CA VAL A 440 24.21 -26.03 11.38
C VAL A 440 23.09 -26.81 10.70
N LYS A 441 22.78 -26.42 9.46
CA LYS A 441 21.80 -27.09 8.61
C LYS A 441 22.46 -28.30 7.94
N ASN A 442 21.95 -29.49 8.23
CA ASN A 442 22.45 -30.76 7.71
C ASN A 442 21.98 -31.01 6.26
N LEU A 443 22.44 -32.12 5.68
CA LEU A 443 22.10 -32.54 4.31
C LEU A 443 20.62 -32.92 4.13
N HIS A 444 19.93 -33.27 5.22
CA HIS A 444 18.49 -33.58 5.24
C HIS A 444 17.62 -32.34 5.47
N GLY A 445 18.23 -31.16 5.64
CA GLY A 445 17.55 -29.88 5.84
C GLY A 445 17.24 -29.52 7.30
N GLU A 446 17.63 -30.36 8.26
CA GLU A 446 17.42 -30.13 9.70
C GLU A 446 18.52 -29.23 10.27
N SER A 447 18.16 -28.31 11.16
CA SER A 447 19.09 -27.38 11.80
C SER A 447 19.35 -27.79 13.25
N HIS A 448 20.63 -27.99 13.60
CA HIS A 448 21.03 -28.28 14.99
C HIS A 448 21.83 -27.12 15.57
N ALA A 449 21.59 -26.79 16.84
CA ALA A 449 22.28 -25.70 17.53
C ALA A 449 23.58 -26.16 18.21
N TYR A 450 24.64 -25.37 18.02
CA TYR A 450 25.97 -25.58 18.60
C TYR A 450 26.42 -24.31 19.34
N ALA A 451 27.02 -24.47 20.51
CA ALA A 451 27.62 -23.39 21.28
C ALA A 451 29.11 -23.28 20.92
N ILE A 452 29.54 -22.09 20.51
CA ILE A 452 30.91 -21.84 20.07
C ILE A 452 31.40 -20.51 20.64
N ASP A 453 32.71 -20.35 20.83
CA ASP A 453 33.32 -19.05 21.04
C ASP A 453 33.63 -18.41 19.67
N SER A 454 33.20 -17.16 19.47
CA SER A 454 33.52 -16.34 18.29
C SER A 454 35.02 -16.28 17.96
N LYS A 455 35.89 -16.40 18.98
CA LYS A 455 37.35 -16.40 18.84
C LYS A 455 37.95 -17.78 18.58
N SER A 456 37.16 -18.85 18.71
CA SER A 456 37.62 -20.21 18.45
C SER A 456 37.75 -20.50 16.95
N PHE A 457 38.50 -21.54 16.60
CA PHE A 457 38.71 -21.96 15.22
C PHE A 457 37.55 -22.79 14.68
N ILE A 458 37.26 -22.72 13.38
CA ILE A 458 36.21 -23.52 12.72
C ILE A 458 36.36 -25.03 13.01
N LEU A 459 37.60 -25.50 13.18
CA LEU A 459 37.89 -26.89 13.55
C LEU A 459 37.16 -27.35 14.83
N SER A 460 36.92 -26.45 15.80
CA SER A 460 36.21 -26.77 17.04
C SER A 460 34.75 -27.18 16.77
N LEU A 461 34.04 -26.43 15.92
CA LEU A 461 32.67 -26.78 15.53
C LEU A 461 32.64 -28.08 14.71
N LYS A 462 33.61 -28.29 13.81
CA LYS A 462 33.68 -29.56 13.07
C LYS A 462 33.87 -30.77 13.98
N GLN A 463 34.65 -30.60 15.06
CA GLN A 463 34.78 -31.62 16.09
C GLN A 463 33.43 -31.87 16.78
N GLN A 464 32.72 -30.82 17.23
CA GLN A 464 31.40 -30.97 17.85
C GLN A 464 30.38 -31.65 16.93
N ILE A 465 30.40 -31.34 15.63
CA ILE A 465 29.55 -32.01 14.62
C ILE A 465 29.93 -33.49 14.50
N GLN A 466 31.22 -33.83 14.49
CA GLN A 466 31.65 -35.23 14.44
C GLN A 466 31.17 -35.99 15.68
N ASP A 467 31.28 -35.38 16.86
CA ASP A 467 30.90 -36.02 18.12
C ASP A 467 29.39 -36.22 18.25
N ARG A 468 28.57 -35.28 17.73
CA ARG A 468 27.11 -35.39 17.76
C ARG A 468 26.48 -36.17 16.61
N GLN A 469 27.00 -36.01 15.39
CA GLN A 469 26.39 -36.55 14.16
C GLN A 469 27.20 -37.69 13.53
N GLY A 470 28.38 -38.03 14.06
CA GLY A 470 29.24 -39.12 13.56
C GLY A 470 29.95 -38.82 12.23
N LEU A 471 29.76 -37.65 11.64
CA LEU A 471 30.37 -37.28 10.35
C LEU A 471 31.85 -36.91 10.55
N LEU A 472 32.78 -37.65 9.95
CA LEU A 472 34.22 -37.40 10.10
C LEU A 472 34.60 -35.98 9.65
N ARG A 473 35.41 -35.26 10.44
CA ARG A 473 35.88 -33.89 10.14
C ARG A 473 36.36 -33.69 8.70
N LYS A 474 37.09 -34.68 8.14
CA LYS A 474 37.62 -34.63 6.76
C LYS A 474 36.53 -34.61 5.68
N GLN A 475 35.34 -35.14 5.99
CA GLN A 475 34.18 -35.19 5.10
C GLN A 475 33.26 -33.97 5.27
N GLN A 476 33.47 -33.15 6.30
CA GLN A 476 32.66 -31.97 6.59
C GLN A 476 33.13 -30.75 5.78
N LEU A 477 32.21 -30.20 4.99
CA LEU A 477 32.36 -28.93 4.29
C LEU A 477 31.35 -27.93 4.86
N LEU A 478 31.81 -27.06 5.76
CA LEU A 478 30.97 -25.97 6.27
C LEU A 478 31.04 -24.78 5.31
N LYS A 479 29.87 -24.24 4.95
CA LYS A 479 29.72 -23.06 4.12
C LYS A 479 28.95 -21.96 4.84
N PHE A 480 29.40 -20.73 4.67
CA PHE A 480 28.71 -19.53 5.16
C PHE A 480 28.79 -18.44 4.10
N GLN A 481 27.64 -17.85 3.73
CA GLN A 481 27.53 -16.82 2.68
C GLN A 481 28.25 -17.19 1.36
N GLY A 482 28.21 -18.48 0.98
CA GLY A 482 28.89 -18.99 -0.22
C GLY A 482 30.38 -19.32 -0.04
N HIS A 483 31.01 -18.92 1.06
CA HIS A 483 32.41 -19.23 1.37
C HIS A 483 32.55 -20.55 2.11
N VAL A 484 33.53 -21.37 1.68
CA VAL A 484 33.94 -22.58 2.40
C VAL A 484 34.81 -22.19 3.58
N LEU A 485 34.40 -22.58 4.78
CA LEU A 485 35.09 -22.27 6.03
C LEU A 485 36.34 -23.14 6.20
N GLN A 486 37.48 -22.48 6.42
CA GLN A 486 38.77 -23.13 6.65
C GLN A 486 38.98 -23.46 8.14
N ASP A 487 39.59 -24.62 8.41
CA ASP A 487 39.73 -25.18 9.75
C ASP A 487 40.46 -24.26 10.73
N TRP A 488 41.50 -23.56 10.26
CA TRP A 488 42.39 -22.70 11.07
C TRP A 488 41.96 -21.23 11.11
N SER A 489 40.82 -20.89 10.52
CA SER A 489 40.24 -19.55 10.63
C SER A 489 39.33 -19.46 11.85
N THR A 490 39.15 -18.27 12.41
CA THR A 490 38.23 -18.04 13.53
C THR A 490 36.82 -17.74 13.03
N PHE A 491 35.78 -18.00 13.83
CA PHE A 491 34.40 -17.66 13.46
C PHE A 491 34.23 -16.15 13.20
N GLY A 492 34.83 -15.32 14.06
CA GLY A 492 34.83 -13.87 13.90
C GLY A 492 35.50 -13.38 12.60
N SER A 493 36.48 -14.11 12.05
CA SER A 493 37.14 -13.73 10.79
C SER A 493 36.20 -13.82 9.57
N TYR A 494 35.19 -14.68 9.62
CA TYR A 494 34.11 -14.75 8.63
C TYR A 494 32.90 -13.89 9.02
N GLY A 495 33.00 -13.13 10.11
CA GLY A 495 31.91 -12.33 10.67
C GLY A 495 30.75 -13.16 11.21
N ILE A 496 30.93 -14.44 11.54
CA ILE A 496 29.85 -15.28 12.06
C ILE A 496 29.40 -14.74 13.42
N GLU A 497 28.11 -14.41 13.55
CA GLU A 497 27.50 -13.86 14.75
C GLU A 497 26.53 -14.86 15.42
N ASP A 498 26.09 -14.55 16.63
CA ASP A 498 25.08 -15.36 17.34
C ASP A 498 23.79 -15.45 16.53
N SER A 499 23.21 -16.65 16.52
CA SER A 499 22.02 -17.04 15.76
C SER A 499 22.21 -17.17 14.24
N ASP A 500 23.45 -17.16 13.73
CA ASP A 500 23.72 -17.42 12.31
C ASP A 500 23.56 -18.91 11.94
N THR A 501 23.18 -19.17 10.69
CA THR A 501 23.03 -20.53 10.14
C THR A 501 24.16 -20.86 9.15
N LEU A 502 24.83 -22.00 9.38
CA LEU A 502 25.90 -22.57 8.57
C LEU A 502 25.37 -23.78 7.80
N ILE A 503 25.80 -23.96 6.55
CA ILE A 503 25.39 -25.10 5.72
C ILE A 503 26.47 -26.17 5.81
N LEU A 504 26.09 -27.39 6.24
CA LEU A 504 26.96 -28.56 6.21
C LEU A 504 26.73 -29.35 4.93
N SER A 505 27.77 -29.48 4.13
CA SER A 505 27.80 -30.37 2.97
C SER A 505 28.83 -31.47 3.18
N ARG A 506 28.64 -32.60 2.49
CA ARG A 506 29.67 -33.64 2.39
C ARG A 506 30.65 -33.27 1.27
N LYS A 507 31.94 -33.43 1.53
CA LYS A 507 32.96 -33.37 0.48
C LYS A 507 32.81 -34.49 -0.54
#